data_AF-A0A7C2SU38-F1
#
_entry.id   AF-A0A7C2SU38-F1
#
_cell.length_a   1.000
_cell.length_b   1.000
_cell.length_c   1.000
_cell.angle_alpha   90.00
_cell.angle_beta   90.00
_cell.angle_gamma   90.00
#
_symmetry.space_group_name_H-M   'P 1'
#
loop_
_entity.id
_entity.type
_entity.pdbx_description
1 polymer ?
#
loop_
_entity_poly.entity_id
_entity_poly.type
_entity_poly.pdbx_seq_one_letter_code
_entity_poly.pdbx_strand_id
1 'polypeptide(L)' 'SIHFVMKAEKIFLQAGLSFDIIPTPKHLSSECGMSIRLKDREPNITEFTDLLISHNINFEIYE' A
#
# COMPACT_ATOMS: atom_id res chain seq x y z
N SER A 1 -4.53 5.38 7.66
CA SER A 1 -4.74 6.82 7.38
C SER A 1 -4.65 7.07 5.88
N ILE A 2 -5.60 7.81 5.30
CA ILE A 2 -5.70 8.08 3.85
C ILE A 2 -4.43 8.77 3.33
N HIS A 3 -3.81 9.66 4.12
CA HIS A 3 -2.64 10.42 3.70
C HIS A 3 -1.44 9.52 3.35
N PHE A 4 -1.22 8.45 4.12
CA PHE A 4 -0.12 7.50 3.84
C PHE A 4 -0.37 6.73 2.54
N VAL A 5 -1.62 6.34 2.28
CA VAL A 5 -2.01 5.64 1.05
C VAL A 5 -1.80 6.52 -0.17
N MET A 6 -2.18 7.80 -0.10
CA MET A 6 -1.96 8.76 -1.18
C MET A 6 -0.46 9.04 -1.43
N LYS A 7 0.36 9.02 -0.38
CA LYS A 7 1.83 9.16 -0.52
C LYS A 7 2.43 7.91 -1.18
N ALA A 8 2.04 6.73 -0.70
CA ALA A 8 2.48 5.44 -1.25
C ALA A 8 2.04 5.27 -2.71
N GLU A 9 0.82 5.65 -3.06
CA GLU A 9 0.31 5.65 -4.44
C GLU A 9 1.25 6.40 -5.39
N LYS A 10 1.63 7.63 -5.05
CA LYS A 10 2.53 8.44 -5.88
C LYS A 10 3.89 7.76 -6.07
N ILE A 11 4.45 7.19 -4.99
CA ILE A 11 5.74 6.50 -5.03
C ILE A 11 5.67 5.27 -5.95
N PHE A 12 4.61 4.47 -5.80
CA PHE A 12 4.43 3.25 -6.58
C PHE A 12 4.14 3.54 -8.06
N LEU A 13 3.35 4.57 -8.37
CA LEU A 13 3.13 5.01 -9.75
C LEU A 13 4.44 5.50 -10.40
N GLN A 14 5.28 6.23 -9.67
CA GLN A 14 6.58 6.68 -10.16
C GLN A 14 7.55 5.52 -10.40
N ALA A 15 7.45 4.46 -9.60
CA ALA A 15 8.22 3.23 -9.76
C ALA A 15 7.65 2.28 -10.83
N GLY A 16 6.49 2.59 -11.44
CA GLY A 16 5.84 1.75 -12.45
C GLY A 16 5.19 0.48 -11.89
N LEU A 17 4.88 0.45 -10.60
CA LEU A 17 4.32 -0.72 -9.92
C LEU A 17 2.81 -0.83 -10.12
N SER A 18 2.32 -2.07 -10.23
CA SER A 18 0.90 -2.37 -10.40
C SER A 18 0.21 -2.65 -9.05
N PHE A 19 -0.76 -1.81 -8.71
CA PHE A 19 -1.55 -1.95 -7.48
C PHE A 19 -2.97 -1.40 -7.66
N ASP A 20 -3.83 -1.67 -6.68
CA ASP A 20 -5.14 -1.04 -6.51
C ASP A 20 -5.21 -0.32 -5.16
N ILE A 21 -5.98 0.76 -5.11
CA ILE A 21 -6.40 1.35 -3.84
C ILE A 21 -7.81 0.85 -3.54
N ILE A 22 -7.98 0.20 -2.39
CA ILE A 22 -9.25 -0.34 -1.92
C ILE A 22 -9.65 0.34 -0.60
N PRO A 23 -10.94 0.43 -0.26
CA PRO A 23 -11.34 0.78 1.10
C PRO A 23 -10.73 -0.24 2.08
N THR A 24 -10.27 0.23 3.24
CA THR A 24 -9.71 -0.68 4.26
C THR A 24 -10.78 -1.70 4.66
N PRO A 25 -10.48 -3.01 4.59
CA PRO A 25 -11.42 -4.04 4.99
C PRO A 25 -11.88 -3.86 6.44
N LYS A 26 -13.18 -4.03 6.68
CA LYS A 26 -13.81 -3.82 8.01
C LYS A 26 -13.24 -4.72 9.12
N HIS A 27 -12.65 -5.85 8.76
CA HIS A 27 -12.01 -6.76 9.72
C HIS A 27 -10.61 -6.30 10.14
N LEU A 28 -9.98 -5.39 9.38
CA LEU A 28 -8.68 -4.79 9.70
C LEU A 28 -8.84 -3.47 10.44
N SER A 29 -9.87 -2.68 10.10
CA SER A 29 -10.15 -1.42 10.80
C SER A 29 -11.64 -1.09 10.79
N SER A 30 -12.13 -0.60 11.93
CA SER A 30 -13.47 -0.01 12.07
C SER A 30 -13.55 1.43 11.55
N GLU A 31 -12.40 2.05 11.23
CA GLU A 31 -12.29 3.41 10.73
C GLU A 31 -12.35 3.48 9.20
N CYS A 32 -12.80 4.62 8.66
CA CYS A 32 -12.85 4.87 7.22
C CYS A 32 -11.44 5.12 6.64
N GLY A 33 -10.70 4.03 6.42
CA GLY A 33 -9.37 4.03 5.79
C GLY A 33 -9.38 3.61 4.32
N MET A 34 -8.21 3.74 3.70
CA MET A 34 -7.89 3.11 2.42
C MET A 34 -6.68 2.18 2.64
N SER A 35 -6.53 1.18 1.77
CA SER A 35 -5.44 0.21 1.76
C SER A 35 -4.95 0.01 0.33
N ILE A 36 -3.70 -0.42 0.18
CA ILE A 36 -3.11 -0.76 -1.12
C ILE A 36 -3.16 -2.28 -1.27
N ARG A 37 -3.72 -2.74 -2.39
CA ARG A 37 -3.76 -4.15 -2.77
C ARG A 37 -2.81 -4.38 -3.93
N LEU A 38 -1.91 -5.35 -3.77
CA LEU A 38 -1.00 -5.77 -4.82
C LEU A 38 -1.77 -6.62 -5.84
N LYS A 39 -1.58 -6.36 -7.15
CA LYS A 39 -2.39 -6.98 -8.22
C LYS A 39 -1.91 -8.37 -8.62
N ASP A 40 -0.61 -8.61 -8.48
CA ASP A 40 -0.01 -9.83 -8.99
C ASP A 40 -0.34 -11.01 -8.08
N ARG A 41 -0.41 -12.22 -8.68
CA ARG A 41 -0.63 -13.47 -7.93
C ARG A 41 0.51 -13.75 -6.95
N GLU A 42 1.72 -13.36 -7.34
CA GLU A 42 2.95 -13.40 -6.54
C GLU A 42 3.64 -12.05 -6.69
N PRO A 43 3.18 -11.03 -5.95
CA PRO A 43 3.77 -9.71 -6.04
C PRO A 43 5.15 -9.72 -5.39
N ASN A 44 6.09 -8.97 -5.95
CA ASN A 44 7.40 -8.75 -5.33
C ASN A 44 7.25 -7.79 -4.14
N ILE A 45 6.80 -8.32 -2.99
CA ILE A 45 6.52 -7.53 -1.79
C ILE A 45 7.74 -6.68 -1.38
N THR A 46 8.95 -7.22 -1.53
CA THR A 46 10.20 -6.54 -1.18
C THR A 46 10.34 -5.19 -1.88
N GLU A 47 9.99 -5.11 -3.17
CA GLU A 47 10.07 -3.87 -3.94
C GLU A 47 9.13 -2.79 -3.41
N PHE A 48 7.92 -3.17 -3.01
CA PHE A 48 6.97 -2.25 -2.37
C PHE A 48 7.46 -1.81 -1.00
N THR A 49 7.96 -2.74 -0.17
CA THR A 49 8.40 -2.44 1.19
C THR A 49 9.65 -1.55 1.20
N ASP A 50 10.60 -1.77 0.31
CA ASP A 50 11.84 -0.98 0.23
C ASP A 50 11.53 0.49 -0.13
N LEU A 51 10.57 0.70 -1.04
CA LEU A 51 10.10 2.03 -1.40
C LEU A 51 9.41 2.74 -0.22
N LEU A 52 8.62 2.03 0.58
CA LEU A 52 7.97 2.61 1.76
C LEU A 52 8.98 2.95 2.87
N ILE A 53 9.94 2.04 3.13
CA ILE A 53 10.99 2.23 4.14
C ILE A 53 11.88 3.42 3.77
N SER A 54 12.33 3.49 2.52
CA SER A 54 13.19 4.58 2.02
C SER A 54 12.52 5.97 2.10
N HIS A 55 11.19 6.02 2.13
CA HIS A 55 10.41 7.25 2.27
C HIS A 55 9.86 7.48 3.70
N ASN A 56 10.33 6.70 4.68
CA ASN A 56 9.90 6.72 6.09
C ASN A 56 8.37 6.62 6.24
N ILE A 57 7.74 5.71 5.49
CA ILE A 57 6.31 5.45 5.57
C ILE A 57 6.09 4.18 6.40
N ASN A 58 5.31 4.29 7.47
CA ASN A 58 4.89 3.13 8.26
C ASN A 58 3.81 2.34 7.50
N PHE A 59 3.91 1.01 7.54
CA PHE A 59 2.96 0.10 6.90
C PHE A 59 2.83 -1.21 7.67
N GLU A 60 1.75 -1.92 7.39
CA GLU A 60 1.47 -3.27 7.86
C GLU A 60 1.04 -4.10 6.66
N ILE A 61 1.43 -5.38 6.64
CA ILE A 61 1.09 -6.32 5.57
C ILE A 61 0.05 -7.29 6.11
N TYR A 62 -0.97 -7.56 5.29
CA TYR A 62 -2.06 -8.49 5.60
C TYR A 62 -2.25 -9.43 4.39
N GLU A 63 -2.51 -10.71 4.67
CA GLU A 63 -2.82 -11.75 3.67
C GLU A 63 -4.32 -11.83 3.36
#